data_AF-A0A2L0EMX0-F1
#
_entry.id   AF-A0A2L0EMX0-F1
#
_cell.length_a   1.000
_cell.length_b   1.000
_cell.length_c   1.000
_cell.angle_alpha   90.00
_cell.angle_beta   90.00
_cell.angle_gamma   90.00
#
_symmetry.space_group_name_H-M   'P 1'
#
loop_
_entity.id
_entity.type
_entity.pdbx_description
1 polymer ?
#
loop_
_entity_poly.entity_id
_entity_poly.type
_entity_poly.pdbx_seq_one_letter_code
_entity_poly.pdbx_strand_id
1 'polypeptide(L)'
;MRKAEIEALVRAHGGRARPVAFFHVLRQPALEPDDHAFLSEHIEELGTSDLLRWRARCASGFSGPVIRQLARIAIRDPAHFQHEVLGVPRLELADEEWIELADLVRGRVPLAIYERVLARCRREPVQWASGFMFTPGVYRGLPPLLDGNELDGLGADRPALRDLPVAKILAARRAGVLALDDGALSALAMERARGSDEDWSADIPHFPAALRDAILEKARRTPRDAERANLLGWLEAHGVARAALLDIALGAIRAGDASYAVLSWVARQLSTRAAWDRHGLETLSALMSRRAFSEVGELVTLAWSEAGEGGKEVSRGFLEAIQVAFAQVLLGMTREALAAGDQAGAMAALSALACLDPPSRLSRAVHELRRVPGASQDVVELIAVNERLVKHSHARDASLEGFVAALHAIADAFR
;
A
#
# COMPACT_ATOMS: atom_id res chain seq x y z
N MET A 1 -23.97 12.93 2.67
CA MET A 1 -23.06 14.06 3.03
C MET A 1 -23.73 15.39 2.72
N ARG A 2 -23.33 16.48 3.39
CA ARG A 2 -23.85 17.84 3.09
C ARG A 2 -23.15 18.41 1.86
N LYS A 3 -23.86 19.21 1.05
CA LYS A 3 -23.32 19.89 -0.15
C LYS A 3 -21.97 20.59 0.08
N ALA A 4 -21.83 21.37 1.15
CA ALA A 4 -20.59 22.10 1.45
C ALA A 4 -19.37 21.17 1.62
N GLU A 5 -19.58 19.95 2.10
CA GLU A 5 -18.53 18.96 2.32
C GLU A 5 -18.11 18.29 1.02
N ILE A 6 -19.09 17.99 0.18
CA ILE A 6 -18.86 17.48 -1.18
C ILE A 6 -18.05 18.52 -1.97
N GLU A 7 -18.43 19.79 -1.90
CA GLU A 7 -17.70 20.89 -2.55
C GLU A 7 -16.27 21.03 -2.03
N ALA A 8 -16.04 20.94 -0.72
CA ALA A 8 -14.70 20.96 -0.13
C ALA A 8 -13.85 19.77 -0.60
N LEU A 9 -14.45 18.57 -0.72
CA LEU A 9 -13.79 17.41 -1.30
C LEU A 9 -13.46 17.60 -2.79
N VAL A 10 -14.39 18.14 -3.58
CA VAL A 10 -14.14 18.44 -5.00
C VAL A 10 -12.93 19.36 -5.14
N ARG A 11 -12.83 20.39 -4.31
CA ARG A 11 -11.65 21.27 -4.27
C ARG A 11 -10.38 20.53 -3.84
N ALA A 12 -10.46 19.64 -2.84
CA ALA A 12 -9.33 18.82 -2.41
C ALA A 12 -8.82 17.87 -3.52
N HIS A 13 -9.69 17.46 -4.43
CA HIS A 13 -9.36 16.61 -5.59
C HIS A 13 -9.06 17.41 -6.88
N GLY A 14 -8.80 18.71 -6.76
CA GLY A 14 -8.45 19.57 -7.91
C GLY A 14 -9.62 19.80 -8.88
N GLY A 15 -10.85 19.80 -8.37
CA GLY A 15 -12.07 19.99 -9.17
C GLY A 15 -12.62 18.71 -9.81
N ARG A 16 -12.00 17.55 -9.59
CA ARG A 16 -12.42 16.28 -10.20
C ARG A 16 -13.57 15.65 -9.43
N ALA A 17 -14.70 15.39 -10.08
CA ALA A 17 -15.88 14.81 -9.42
C ALA A 17 -15.79 13.28 -9.25
N ARG A 18 -15.21 12.57 -10.22
CA ARG A 18 -15.10 11.10 -10.15
C ARG A 18 -14.35 10.58 -8.90
N PRO A 19 -13.19 11.14 -8.48
CA PRO A 19 -12.54 10.75 -7.23
C PRO A 19 -13.43 10.98 -6.00
N VAL A 20 -14.18 12.10 -5.98
CA VAL A 20 -15.11 12.39 -4.88
C VAL A 20 -16.26 11.38 -4.84
N ALA A 21 -16.84 11.07 -5.99
CA ALA A 21 -17.87 10.05 -6.11
C ALA A 21 -17.36 8.70 -5.61
N PHE A 22 -16.20 8.25 -6.10
CA PHE A 22 -15.66 6.92 -5.80
C PHE A 22 -15.15 6.78 -4.36
N PHE A 23 -14.35 7.74 -3.88
CA PHE A 23 -13.66 7.62 -2.59
C PHE A 23 -14.49 8.06 -1.39
N HIS A 24 -15.54 8.86 -1.60
CA HIS A 24 -16.31 9.46 -0.50
C HIS A 24 -17.79 9.13 -0.61
N VAL A 25 -18.43 9.55 -1.70
CA VAL A 25 -19.90 9.48 -1.81
C VAL A 25 -20.39 8.04 -1.84
N LEU A 26 -19.89 7.24 -2.79
CA LEU A 26 -20.34 5.86 -3.02
C LEU A 26 -19.88 4.86 -1.94
N ARG A 27 -19.07 5.31 -0.97
CA ARG A 27 -18.65 4.52 0.18
C ARG A 27 -19.54 4.70 1.39
N GLN A 28 -20.44 5.69 1.38
CA GLN A 28 -21.40 5.89 2.45
C GLN A 28 -22.36 4.69 2.57
N PRO A 29 -22.76 4.31 3.79
CA PRO A 29 -23.70 3.20 4.01
C PRO A 29 -25.05 3.46 3.35
N ALA A 30 -25.50 4.72 3.39
CA ALA A 30 -26.72 5.23 2.76
C ALA A 30 -26.40 6.58 2.09
N LEU A 31 -27.03 6.84 0.95
CA LEU A 31 -26.88 8.09 0.21
C LEU A 31 -27.99 9.07 0.60
N GLU A 32 -27.62 10.32 0.84
CA GLU A 32 -28.51 11.42 1.16
C GLU A 32 -28.89 12.21 -0.12
N PRO A 33 -29.90 13.10 -0.08
CA PRO A 33 -30.32 13.87 -1.27
C PRO A 33 -29.19 14.66 -1.95
N ASP A 34 -28.28 15.26 -1.17
CA ASP A 34 -27.12 15.99 -1.70
C ASP A 34 -26.13 15.06 -2.42
N ASP A 35 -25.95 13.82 -1.93
CA ASP A 35 -25.12 12.81 -2.58
C ASP A 35 -25.71 12.42 -3.95
N HIS A 36 -27.02 12.20 -3.99
CA HIS A 36 -27.75 11.90 -5.21
C HIS A 36 -27.71 13.05 -6.22
N ALA A 37 -27.82 14.29 -5.75
CA ALA A 37 -27.73 15.48 -6.59
C ALA A 37 -26.35 15.58 -7.24
N PHE A 38 -25.28 15.43 -6.44
CA PHE A 38 -23.90 15.44 -6.93
C PHE A 38 -23.63 14.32 -7.95
N LEU A 39 -24.03 13.09 -7.67
CA LEU A 39 -23.84 11.96 -8.60
C LEU A 39 -24.62 12.14 -9.90
N SER A 40 -25.80 12.78 -9.83
CA SER A 40 -26.61 13.08 -11.02
C SER A 40 -25.97 14.17 -11.88
N GLU A 41 -25.41 15.22 -11.26
CA GLU A 41 -24.72 16.31 -11.94
C GLU A 41 -23.50 15.82 -12.71
N HIS A 42 -22.73 14.90 -12.11
CA HIS A 42 -21.49 14.37 -12.68
C HIS A 42 -21.63 12.97 -13.30
N ILE A 43 -22.85 12.56 -13.66
CA ILE A 43 -23.13 11.18 -14.10
C ILE A 43 -22.34 10.76 -15.34
N GLU A 44 -21.93 11.72 -16.18
CA GLU A 44 -21.13 11.46 -17.39
C GLU A 44 -19.66 11.17 -17.09
N GLU A 45 -19.16 11.59 -15.92
CA GLU A 45 -17.80 11.30 -15.46
C GLU A 45 -17.70 9.94 -14.75
N LEU A 46 -18.84 9.31 -14.43
CA LEU A 46 -18.89 8.04 -13.68
C LEU A 46 -18.65 6.85 -14.60
N GLY A 47 -17.78 5.94 -14.16
CA GLY A 47 -17.57 4.67 -14.84
C GLY A 47 -18.71 3.68 -14.55
N THR A 48 -18.73 2.57 -15.30
CA THR A 48 -19.73 1.50 -15.10
C THR A 48 -19.72 0.97 -13.66
N SER A 49 -18.54 0.77 -13.06
CA SER A 49 -18.39 0.37 -11.66
C SER A 49 -19.06 1.34 -10.68
N ASP A 50 -18.92 2.64 -10.93
CA ASP A 50 -19.40 3.72 -10.08
C ASP A 50 -20.93 3.80 -10.14
N LEU A 51 -21.48 3.70 -11.36
CA LEU A 51 -22.92 3.64 -11.62
C LEU A 51 -23.59 2.43 -10.93
N LEU A 52 -22.94 1.26 -11.00
CA LEU A 52 -23.48 0.05 -10.37
C LEU A 52 -23.41 0.10 -8.85
N ARG A 53 -22.31 0.65 -8.31
CA ARG A 53 -22.19 0.90 -6.87
C ARG A 53 -23.23 1.92 -6.41
N TRP A 54 -23.50 2.97 -7.19
CA TRP A 54 -24.56 3.94 -6.91
C TRP A 54 -25.92 3.26 -6.86
N ARG A 55 -26.28 2.49 -7.89
CA ARG A 55 -27.56 1.79 -7.92
C ARG A 55 -27.72 0.88 -6.71
N ALA A 56 -26.68 0.12 -6.33
CA ALA A 56 -26.76 -0.79 -5.19
C ALA A 56 -27.06 -0.08 -3.85
N ARG A 57 -26.89 1.24 -3.79
CA ARG A 57 -27.17 2.09 -2.61
C ARG A 57 -28.46 2.90 -2.72
N CYS A 58 -29.13 2.88 -3.87
CA CYS A 58 -30.40 3.55 -4.07
C CYS A 58 -31.55 2.77 -3.42
N ALA A 59 -32.53 3.49 -2.86
CA ALA A 59 -33.83 2.91 -2.58
C ALA A 59 -34.52 2.51 -3.90
N SER A 60 -35.39 1.50 -3.85
CA SER A 60 -36.18 1.04 -5.00
C SER A 60 -36.90 2.24 -5.65
N GLY A 61 -36.65 2.48 -6.94
CA GLY A 61 -37.25 3.59 -7.72
C GLY A 61 -36.36 4.82 -7.95
N PHE A 62 -35.19 4.93 -7.31
CA PHE A 62 -34.25 6.06 -7.54
C PHE A 62 -33.18 5.76 -8.62
N SER A 63 -33.28 4.65 -9.33
CA SER A 63 -32.26 4.18 -10.28
C SER A 63 -32.36 4.77 -11.69
N GLY A 64 -33.44 5.49 -12.02
CA GLY A 64 -33.68 6.01 -13.37
C GLY A 64 -32.48 6.76 -14.02
N PRO A 65 -31.78 7.68 -13.32
CA PRO A 65 -30.57 8.30 -13.86
C PRO A 65 -29.48 7.28 -14.22
N VAL A 66 -29.25 6.29 -13.36
CA VAL A 66 -28.27 5.21 -13.59
C VAL A 66 -28.66 4.37 -14.80
N ILE A 67 -29.92 3.94 -14.89
CA ILE A 67 -30.41 3.11 -16.01
C ILE A 67 -30.28 3.85 -17.34
N ARG A 68 -30.63 5.14 -17.37
CA ARG A 68 -30.44 5.99 -18.55
C ARG A 68 -28.97 6.11 -18.96
N GLN A 69 -28.06 6.23 -18.00
CA GLN A 69 -26.64 6.30 -18.32
C GLN A 69 -26.07 4.95 -18.79
N LEU A 70 -26.47 3.84 -18.17
CA LEU A 70 -26.11 2.50 -18.65
C LEU A 70 -26.61 2.26 -20.08
N ALA A 71 -27.83 2.71 -20.42
CA ALA A 71 -28.35 2.64 -21.78
C ALA A 71 -27.52 3.46 -22.75
N ARG A 72 -27.10 4.68 -22.38
CA ARG A 72 -26.21 5.50 -23.21
C ARG A 72 -24.86 4.82 -23.45
N ILE A 73 -24.27 4.20 -22.42
CA ILE A 73 -23.02 3.43 -22.54
C ILE A 73 -23.24 2.26 -23.51
N ALA A 74 -24.34 1.51 -23.37
CA ALA A 74 -24.66 0.40 -24.27
C ALA A 74 -24.79 0.82 -25.73
N ILE A 75 -25.36 2.00 -25.99
CA ILE A 75 -25.53 2.56 -27.34
C ILE A 75 -24.20 3.06 -27.90
N ARG A 76 -23.40 3.75 -27.09
CA ARG A 76 -22.14 4.37 -27.53
C ARG A 76 -21.01 3.35 -27.71
N ASP A 77 -20.88 2.42 -26.75
CA ASP A 77 -19.86 1.38 -26.74
C ASP A 77 -20.48 0.03 -26.31
N PRO A 78 -21.09 -0.69 -27.26
CA PRO A 78 -21.75 -1.95 -26.96
C PRO A 78 -20.77 -3.03 -26.46
N ALA A 79 -19.51 -3.01 -26.92
CA ALA A 79 -18.50 -3.99 -26.50
C ALA A 79 -18.09 -3.80 -25.03
N HIS A 80 -17.85 -2.55 -24.63
CA HIS A 80 -17.58 -2.20 -23.23
C HIS A 80 -18.76 -2.57 -22.32
N PHE A 81 -19.99 -2.22 -22.72
CA PHE A 81 -21.19 -2.58 -21.97
C PHE A 81 -21.36 -4.10 -21.84
N GLN A 82 -21.08 -4.85 -22.91
CA GLN A 82 -21.13 -6.31 -22.87
C GLN A 82 -20.13 -6.89 -21.85
N HIS A 83 -18.91 -6.36 -21.79
CA HIS A 83 -17.89 -6.84 -20.87
C HIS A 83 -18.21 -6.46 -19.41
N GLU A 84 -18.45 -5.17 -19.16
CA GLU A 84 -18.55 -4.60 -17.81
C GLU A 84 -19.93 -4.74 -17.16
N VAL A 85 -21.00 -4.90 -17.93
CA VAL A 85 -22.38 -5.01 -17.39
C VAL A 85 -22.94 -6.40 -17.60
N LEU A 86 -22.99 -6.87 -18.85
CA LEU A 86 -23.62 -8.15 -19.17
C LEU A 86 -22.73 -9.36 -18.84
N GLY A 87 -21.41 -9.16 -18.77
CA GLY A 87 -20.41 -10.16 -18.39
C GLY A 87 -20.31 -10.40 -16.89
N VAL A 88 -20.82 -9.48 -16.06
CA VAL A 88 -20.74 -9.57 -14.60
C VAL A 88 -21.84 -10.51 -14.06
N PRO A 89 -21.47 -11.64 -13.42
CA PRO A 89 -22.45 -12.65 -12.99
C PRO A 89 -23.37 -12.21 -11.85
N ARG A 90 -22.94 -11.23 -11.04
CA ARG A 90 -23.63 -10.78 -9.81
C ARG A 90 -24.31 -9.42 -9.94
N LEU A 91 -24.51 -8.96 -11.17
CA LEU A 91 -25.20 -7.69 -11.42
C LEU A 91 -26.71 -7.89 -11.23
N GLU A 92 -27.22 -7.50 -10.07
CA GLU A 92 -28.64 -7.60 -9.72
C GLU A 92 -29.31 -6.25 -9.99
N LEU A 93 -29.79 -5.99 -11.22
CA LEU A 93 -30.85 -5.00 -11.40
C LEU A 93 -32.20 -5.68 -11.12
N ALA A 94 -33.16 -4.89 -10.63
CA ALA A 94 -34.54 -5.35 -10.46
C ALA A 94 -35.17 -5.59 -11.85
N ASP A 95 -36.23 -6.38 -11.89
CA ASP A 95 -36.89 -6.72 -13.17
C ASP A 95 -37.40 -5.46 -13.86
N GLU A 96 -37.96 -4.50 -13.11
CA GLU A 96 -38.42 -3.22 -13.65
C GLU A 96 -37.28 -2.39 -14.25
N GLU A 97 -36.09 -2.43 -13.65
CA GLU A 97 -34.90 -1.72 -14.13
C GLU A 97 -34.33 -2.37 -15.39
N TRP A 98 -34.36 -3.70 -15.47
CA TRP A 98 -34.00 -4.43 -16.68
C TRP A 98 -34.99 -4.17 -17.82
N ILE A 99 -36.28 -4.07 -17.52
CA ILE A 99 -37.33 -3.71 -18.49
C ILE A 99 -37.09 -2.28 -19.00
N GLU A 100 -36.88 -1.31 -18.11
CA GLU A 100 -36.56 0.07 -18.49
C GLU A 100 -35.31 0.12 -19.37
N LEU A 101 -34.24 -0.59 -19.00
CA LEU A 101 -33.02 -0.66 -19.77
C LEU A 101 -33.27 -1.25 -21.18
N ALA A 102 -34.02 -2.34 -21.26
CA ALA A 102 -34.37 -2.99 -22.53
C ALA A 102 -35.16 -2.04 -23.44
N ASP A 103 -36.12 -1.30 -22.90
CA ASP A 103 -36.89 -0.30 -23.66
C ASP A 103 -36.00 0.83 -24.19
N LEU A 104 -35.05 1.31 -23.38
CA LEU A 104 -34.14 2.40 -23.78
C LEU A 104 -33.13 1.99 -24.87
N VAL A 105 -32.70 0.73 -24.89
CA VAL A 105 -31.73 0.22 -25.88
C VAL A 105 -32.37 -0.42 -27.11
N ARG A 106 -33.70 -0.60 -27.13
CA ARG A 106 -34.43 -1.28 -28.22
C ARG A 106 -34.14 -0.62 -29.57
N GLY A 107 -33.61 -1.42 -30.50
CA GLY A 107 -33.28 -0.97 -31.86
C GLY A 107 -32.08 -0.02 -31.95
N ARG A 108 -31.35 0.20 -30.84
CA ARG A 108 -30.20 1.11 -30.76
C ARG A 108 -28.87 0.42 -30.45
N VAL A 109 -28.89 -0.88 -30.18
CA VAL A 109 -27.70 -1.72 -29.92
C VAL A 109 -27.72 -2.94 -30.84
N PRO A 110 -26.57 -3.60 -31.08
CA PRO A 110 -26.52 -4.85 -31.83
C PRO A 110 -27.49 -5.90 -31.26
N LEU A 111 -28.13 -6.68 -32.15
CA LEU A 111 -29.18 -7.64 -31.78
C LEU A 111 -28.72 -8.61 -30.68
N ALA A 112 -27.50 -9.14 -30.78
CA ALA A 112 -26.93 -10.06 -29.80
C ALA A 112 -26.83 -9.45 -28.38
N ILE A 113 -26.59 -8.14 -28.27
CA ILE A 113 -26.55 -7.44 -26.98
C ILE A 113 -27.96 -7.22 -26.44
N TYR A 114 -28.88 -6.80 -27.31
CA TYR A 114 -30.30 -6.63 -26.94
C TYR A 114 -30.92 -7.93 -26.42
N GLU A 115 -30.67 -9.07 -27.10
CA GLU A 115 -31.14 -10.39 -26.66
C GLU A 115 -30.59 -10.78 -25.29
N ARG A 116 -29.31 -10.47 -25.00
CA ARG A 116 -28.72 -10.72 -23.69
C ARG A 116 -29.32 -9.84 -22.59
N VAL A 117 -29.69 -8.59 -22.88
CA VAL A 117 -30.43 -7.74 -21.95
C VAL A 117 -31.81 -8.35 -21.67
N LEU A 118 -32.55 -8.76 -22.70
CA LEU A 118 -33.84 -9.42 -22.55
C LEU A 118 -33.75 -10.75 -21.78
N ALA A 119 -32.69 -11.52 -21.98
CA ALA A 119 -32.46 -12.76 -21.25
C ALA A 119 -32.24 -12.53 -19.74
N ARG A 120 -31.68 -11.38 -19.34
CA ARG A 120 -31.56 -11.02 -17.93
C ARG A 120 -32.91 -10.66 -17.28
N CYS A 121 -33.92 -10.23 -18.07
CA CYS A 121 -35.29 -10.00 -17.60
C CYS A 121 -36.08 -11.30 -17.29
N ARG A 122 -35.54 -12.49 -17.59
CA ARG A 122 -36.23 -13.78 -17.47
C ARG A 122 -35.27 -14.81 -16.88
N ARG A 123 -35.31 -15.06 -15.57
CA ARG A 123 -34.27 -15.87 -14.91
C ARG A 123 -34.65 -17.36 -14.78
N GLU A 124 -33.81 -18.24 -15.33
CA GLU A 124 -33.47 -19.55 -14.73
C GLU A 124 -31.98 -19.52 -14.30
N PRO A 125 -31.58 -20.23 -13.23
CA PRO A 125 -30.19 -20.25 -12.77
C PRO A 125 -29.34 -21.25 -13.55
N VAL A 126 -28.19 -20.81 -14.08
CA VAL A 126 -27.20 -21.68 -14.73
C VAL A 126 -26.17 -22.20 -13.72
N GLN A 127 -26.01 -23.53 -13.67
CA GLN A 127 -24.97 -24.25 -12.95
C GLN A 127 -23.64 -24.23 -13.72
N TRP A 128 -22.53 -24.23 -12.99
CA TRP A 128 -21.18 -24.13 -13.56
C TRP A 128 -20.55 -25.51 -13.70
N ALA A 129 -19.82 -25.71 -14.79
CA ALA A 129 -18.83 -26.78 -14.93
C ALA A 129 -17.53 -26.34 -14.25
N SER A 130 -17.15 -27.03 -13.18
CA SER A 130 -15.87 -26.86 -12.50
C SER A 130 -14.79 -27.69 -13.20
N GLY A 131 -13.77 -27.01 -13.72
CA GLY A 131 -12.52 -27.64 -14.08
C GLY A 131 -11.58 -26.65 -14.75
N PHE A 132 -10.51 -26.25 -14.07
CA PHE A 132 -9.15 -26.20 -14.64
C PHE A 132 -8.10 -25.96 -13.52
N MET A 133 -7.01 -26.73 -13.63
CA MET A 133 -5.80 -26.73 -12.80
C MET A 133 -4.89 -25.54 -13.12
N PHE A 134 -3.95 -25.19 -12.24
CA PHE A 134 -2.49 -25.25 -12.50
C PHE A 134 -1.70 -25.00 -11.21
N THR A 135 -0.76 -25.90 -10.89
CA THR A 135 0.27 -25.75 -9.86
C THR A 135 1.58 -25.27 -10.49
N PRO A 136 2.29 -24.27 -9.94
CA PRO A 136 3.62 -23.90 -10.42
C PRO A 136 4.71 -24.82 -9.82
N GLY A 137 5.65 -25.23 -10.68
CA GLY A 137 6.82 -26.03 -10.31
C GLY A 137 7.95 -25.20 -9.68
N VAL A 138 8.62 -25.80 -8.71
CA VAL A 138 9.75 -25.24 -7.94
C VAL A 138 11.07 -25.47 -8.67
N TYR A 139 11.83 -24.41 -8.90
CA TYR A 139 13.20 -24.44 -9.43
C TYR A 139 14.19 -24.64 -8.26
N ARG A 140 15.05 -25.68 -8.31
CA ARG A 140 16.18 -25.88 -7.37
C ARG A 140 17.47 -25.46 -8.07
N GLY A 141 18.11 -24.41 -7.59
CA GLY A 141 19.45 -23.99 -8.02
C GLY A 141 20.55 -24.92 -7.49
N LEU A 142 21.60 -25.10 -8.30
CA LEU A 142 22.86 -25.76 -7.94
C LEU A 142 23.75 -24.83 -7.10
N PRO A 143 24.57 -25.36 -6.18
CA PRO A 143 25.55 -24.57 -5.43
C PRO A 143 26.77 -24.20 -6.31
N PRO A 144 27.49 -23.10 -6.00
CA PRO A 144 28.64 -22.68 -6.80
C PRO A 144 29.88 -23.54 -6.54
N LEU A 145 30.61 -23.84 -7.60
CA LEU A 145 31.97 -24.37 -7.57
C LEU A 145 32.94 -23.25 -7.16
N LEU A 146 33.82 -23.55 -6.19
CA LEU A 146 35.03 -22.76 -5.93
C LEU A 146 36.17 -23.32 -6.79
N ASP A 147 36.89 -22.43 -7.47
CA ASP A 147 38.08 -22.76 -8.25
C ASP A 147 39.35 -22.60 -7.38
N GLY A 148 40.20 -23.62 -7.37
CA GLY A 148 41.20 -23.88 -6.32
C GLY A 148 42.57 -23.26 -6.52
N ASN A 149 42.73 -22.22 -7.35
CA ASN A 149 44.04 -21.79 -7.85
C ASN A 149 44.48 -20.35 -7.50
N GLU A 150 43.88 -19.69 -6.51
CA GLU A 150 44.22 -18.29 -6.16
C GLU A 150 44.84 -18.08 -4.76
N LEU A 151 45.32 -19.13 -4.08
CA LEU A 151 45.78 -19.03 -2.68
C LEU A 151 47.29 -19.19 -2.45
N ASP A 152 48.10 -19.22 -3.51
CA ASP A 152 49.57 -19.22 -3.36
C ASP A 152 50.08 -17.79 -3.10
N GLY A 153 50.54 -17.52 -1.88
CA GLY A 153 51.34 -16.32 -1.57
C GLY A 153 50.98 -15.51 -0.32
N LEU A 154 50.05 -15.96 0.53
CA LEU A 154 49.65 -15.22 1.74
C LEU A 154 50.60 -15.45 2.94
N GLY A 155 51.88 -15.15 2.73
CA GLY A 155 52.76 -14.78 3.84
C GLY A 155 52.29 -13.45 4.44
N ALA A 156 52.42 -13.31 5.76
CA ALA A 156 51.78 -12.29 6.61
C ALA A 156 52.18 -10.81 6.38
N ASP A 157 52.44 -10.39 5.15
CA ASP A 157 52.61 -8.99 4.80
C ASP A 157 51.23 -8.31 4.67
N ARG A 158 50.93 -7.40 5.61
CA ARG A 158 49.68 -6.63 5.71
C ARG A 158 49.20 -5.93 4.42
N PRO A 159 50.05 -5.48 3.47
CA PRO A 159 49.59 -4.90 2.21
C PRO A 159 48.77 -5.88 1.35
N ALA A 160 49.16 -7.16 1.28
CA ALA A 160 48.48 -8.14 0.43
C ALA A 160 47.06 -8.48 0.94
N LEU A 161 46.87 -8.50 2.26
CA LEU A 161 45.55 -8.73 2.87
C LEU A 161 44.61 -7.53 2.68
N ARG A 162 45.15 -6.31 2.56
CA ARG A 162 44.38 -5.08 2.29
C ARG A 162 43.88 -4.97 0.85
N ASP A 163 44.29 -5.86 -0.04
CA ASP A 163 43.79 -5.88 -1.42
C ASP A 163 42.83 -7.06 -1.65
N LEU A 164 42.76 -8.02 -0.72
CA LEU A 164 41.86 -9.15 -0.82
C LEU A 164 40.44 -8.86 -0.29
N PRO A 165 39.38 -9.35 -0.97
CA PRO A 165 38.02 -9.37 -0.45
C PRO A 165 37.94 -10.09 0.91
N VAL A 166 37.08 -9.61 1.82
CA VAL A 166 36.80 -10.23 3.12
C VAL A 166 36.41 -11.70 2.96
N ALA A 167 35.66 -12.02 1.91
CA ALA A 167 35.29 -13.39 1.56
C ALA A 167 36.51 -14.31 1.38
N LYS A 168 37.53 -13.87 0.63
CA LYS A 168 38.76 -14.63 0.38
C LYS A 168 39.59 -14.77 1.65
N ILE A 169 39.66 -13.72 2.47
CA ILE A 169 40.34 -13.76 3.78
C ILE A 169 39.68 -14.78 4.71
N LEU A 170 38.34 -14.78 4.78
CA LEU A 170 37.59 -15.74 5.58
C LEU A 170 37.76 -17.18 5.06
N ALA A 171 37.76 -17.38 3.74
CA ALA A 171 38.01 -18.68 3.13
C ALA A 171 39.43 -19.19 3.48
N ALA A 172 40.46 -18.35 3.32
CA ALA A 172 41.84 -18.70 3.66
C ALA A 172 42.02 -19.01 5.15
N ARG A 173 41.34 -18.25 6.03
CA ARG A 173 41.32 -18.53 7.47
C ARG A 173 40.67 -19.86 7.79
N ARG A 174 39.50 -20.16 7.20
CA ARG A 174 38.80 -21.45 7.39
C ARG A 174 39.62 -22.64 6.87
N ALA A 175 40.37 -22.44 5.79
CA ALA A 175 41.28 -23.44 5.23
C ALA A 175 42.57 -23.62 6.05
N GLY A 176 42.79 -22.82 7.11
CA GLY A 176 44.01 -22.87 7.91
C GLY A 176 45.24 -22.27 7.23
N VAL A 177 45.07 -21.65 6.06
CA VAL A 177 46.16 -21.02 5.28
C VAL A 177 46.54 -19.66 5.87
N LEU A 178 45.61 -18.99 6.54
CA LEU A 178 45.81 -17.68 7.16
C LEU A 178 45.55 -17.73 8.68
N ALA A 179 46.60 -17.49 9.47
CA ALA A 179 46.49 -17.34 10.92
C ALA A 179 46.14 -15.88 11.28
N LEU A 180 44.85 -15.61 11.45
CA LEU A 180 44.33 -14.31 11.90
C LEU A 180 43.45 -14.50 13.13
N ASP A 181 43.75 -13.78 14.22
CA ASP A 181 42.89 -13.76 15.40
C ASP A 181 41.59 -12.97 15.14
N ASP A 182 40.59 -13.17 16.00
CA ASP A 182 39.27 -12.54 15.82
C ASP A 182 39.31 -11.00 15.93
N GLY A 183 40.24 -10.44 16.72
CA GLY A 183 40.40 -9.00 16.88
C GLY A 183 40.96 -8.35 15.61
N ALA A 184 42.00 -8.94 15.04
CA ALA A 184 42.61 -8.50 13.78
C ALA A 184 41.64 -8.66 12.60
N LEU A 185 40.89 -9.77 12.55
CA LEU A 185 39.84 -9.97 11.56
C LEU A 185 38.71 -8.94 11.68
N SER A 186 38.25 -8.66 12.90
CA SER A 186 37.20 -7.66 13.14
C SER A 186 37.66 -6.25 12.77
N ALA A 187 38.90 -5.87 13.11
CA ALA A 187 39.49 -4.59 12.73
C ALA A 187 39.58 -4.41 11.20
N LEU A 188 40.03 -5.45 10.49
CA LEU A 188 40.11 -5.45 9.03
C LEU A 188 38.72 -5.34 8.39
N ALA A 189 37.75 -6.15 8.84
CA ALA A 189 36.38 -6.07 8.35
C ALA A 189 35.75 -4.69 8.64
N MET A 190 36.05 -4.07 9.78
CA MET A 190 35.59 -2.71 10.11
C MET A 190 36.21 -1.66 9.17
N GLU A 191 37.49 -1.77 8.84
CA GLU A 191 38.15 -0.91 7.84
C GLU A 191 37.42 -1.04 6.48
N ARG A 192 37.12 -2.27 6.06
CA ARG A 192 36.37 -2.54 4.82
C ARG A 192 34.93 -2.03 4.85
N ALA A 193 34.22 -2.24 5.95
CA ALA A 193 32.86 -1.74 6.12
C ALA A 193 32.76 -0.22 5.92
N ARG A 194 33.82 0.52 6.30
CA ARG A 194 33.86 1.98 6.21
C ARG A 194 34.28 2.53 4.86
N GLY A 195 35.18 1.84 4.15
CA GLY A 195 35.87 2.38 2.98
C GLY A 195 35.78 1.57 1.69
N SER A 196 35.19 0.37 1.73
CA SER A 196 35.10 -0.53 0.58
C SER A 196 33.69 -0.61 -0.01
N ASP A 197 33.61 -0.67 -1.33
CA ASP A 197 32.42 -0.99 -2.10
C ASP A 197 32.27 -2.50 -2.33
N GLU A 198 33.01 -3.36 -1.65
CA GLU A 198 32.83 -4.82 -1.72
C GLU A 198 31.37 -5.21 -1.37
N ASP A 199 30.80 -6.19 -2.08
CA ASP A 199 29.46 -6.75 -1.78
C ASP A 199 29.60 -8.00 -0.90
N TRP A 200 29.04 -7.95 0.31
CA TRP A 200 29.11 -9.05 1.28
C TRP A 200 27.92 -10.03 1.18
N SER A 201 26.97 -9.81 0.26
CA SER A 201 25.71 -10.56 0.16
C SER A 201 25.90 -12.07 0.05
N ALA A 202 26.82 -12.52 -0.80
CA ALA A 202 26.99 -13.95 -1.09
C ALA A 202 27.64 -14.71 0.07
N ASP A 203 28.54 -14.05 0.79
CA ASP A 203 29.39 -14.69 1.79
C ASP A 203 28.89 -14.55 3.22
N ILE A 204 27.90 -13.69 3.44
CA ILE A 204 27.38 -13.39 4.77
C ILE A 204 26.95 -14.62 5.59
N PRO A 205 26.38 -15.70 5.03
CA PRO A 205 26.01 -16.88 5.82
C PRO A 205 27.23 -17.56 6.48
N HIS A 206 28.44 -17.25 6.01
CA HIS A 206 29.69 -17.83 6.48
C HIS A 206 30.51 -16.87 7.35
N PHE A 207 29.98 -15.68 7.67
CA PHE A 207 30.68 -14.70 8.50
C PHE A 207 30.61 -15.11 9.97
N PRO A 208 31.74 -15.09 10.72
CA PRO A 208 31.73 -15.42 12.13
C PRO A 208 31.10 -14.29 12.97
N ALA A 209 30.55 -14.64 14.13
CA ALA A 209 29.92 -13.67 15.05
C ALA A 209 30.85 -12.53 15.48
N ALA A 210 32.18 -12.74 15.49
CA ALA A 210 33.18 -11.72 15.76
C ALA A 210 33.13 -10.51 14.80
N LEU A 211 32.51 -10.67 13.62
CA LEU A 211 32.34 -9.59 12.63
C LEU A 211 31.08 -8.76 12.83
N ARG A 212 30.26 -9.03 13.86
CA ARG A 212 28.97 -8.37 14.07
C ARG A 212 29.02 -6.85 13.96
N ASP A 213 30.00 -6.20 14.60
CA ASP A 213 30.09 -4.74 14.61
C ASP A 213 30.52 -4.17 13.24
N ALA A 214 31.35 -4.89 12.50
CA ALA A 214 31.72 -4.53 11.12
C ALA A 214 30.54 -4.71 10.15
N ILE A 215 29.76 -5.79 10.30
CA ILE A 215 28.53 -6.03 9.53
C ILE A 215 27.49 -4.95 9.80
N LEU A 216 27.33 -4.54 11.07
CA LEU A 216 26.46 -3.44 11.46
C LEU A 216 26.90 -2.11 10.81
N GLU A 217 28.20 -1.82 10.80
CA GLU A 217 28.73 -0.63 10.12
C GLU A 217 28.53 -0.72 8.60
N LYS A 218 28.72 -1.90 8.00
CA LYS A 218 28.48 -2.13 6.56
C LYS A 218 27.02 -1.92 6.20
N ALA A 219 26.09 -2.43 7.00
CA ALA A 219 24.65 -2.29 6.78
C ALA A 219 24.20 -0.82 6.75
N ARG A 220 24.84 0.03 7.57
CA ARG A 220 24.58 1.48 7.58
C ARG A 220 25.08 2.21 6.34
N ARG A 221 26.16 1.72 5.72
CA ARG A 221 26.89 2.45 4.69
C ARG A 221 26.72 1.90 3.28
N THR A 222 26.41 0.62 3.14
CA THR A 222 26.31 0.02 1.81
C THR A 222 25.26 0.78 0.99
N PRO A 223 25.56 1.14 -0.26
CA PRO A 223 24.57 1.71 -1.19
C PRO A 223 23.72 0.60 -1.85
N ARG A 224 24.05 -0.68 -1.63
CA ARG A 224 23.36 -1.81 -2.26
C ARG A 224 22.25 -2.31 -1.37
N ASP A 225 21.02 -2.14 -1.82
CA ASP A 225 19.86 -2.46 -0.99
C ASP A 225 19.68 -3.96 -0.74
N ALA A 226 20.00 -4.81 -1.73
CA ALA A 226 19.97 -6.26 -1.57
C ALA A 226 21.00 -6.73 -0.53
N GLU A 227 22.20 -6.16 -0.57
CA GLU A 227 23.24 -6.38 0.44
C GLU A 227 22.76 -5.91 1.81
N ARG A 228 22.16 -4.73 1.91
CA ARG A 228 21.60 -4.21 3.16
C ARG A 228 20.57 -5.16 3.76
N ALA A 229 19.62 -5.65 2.96
CA ALA A 229 18.61 -6.59 3.44
C ALA A 229 19.21 -7.91 3.95
N ASN A 230 20.23 -8.45 3.26
CA ASN A 230 20.97 -9.64 3.70
C ASN A 230 21.74 -9.39 5.01
N LEU A 231 22.43 -8.25 5.13
CA LEU A 231 23.13 -7.83 6.34
C LEU A 231 22.18 -7.68 7.53
N LEU A 232 21.01 -7.06 7.32
CA LEU A 232 19.98 -6.94 8.36
C LEU A 232 19.43 -8.30 8.80
N GLY A 233 19.17 -9.21 7.85
CA GLY A 233 18.72 -10.58 8.16
C GLY A 233 19.76 -11.38 8.96
N TRP A 234 21.05 -11.23 8.62
CA TRP A 234 22.11 -11.85 9.41
C TRP A 234 22.21 -11.25 10.82
N LEU A 235 22.16 -9.92 10.97
CA LEU A 235 22.23 -9.26 12.28
C LEU A 235 21.05 -9.63 13.18
N GLU A 236 19.86 -9.76 12.61
CA GLU A 236 18.66 -10.28 13.28
C GLU A 236 18.90 -11.69 13.82
N ALA A 237 19.41 -12.61 13.00
CA ALA A 237 19.73 -13.99 13.41
C ALA A 237 20.82 -14.05 14.50
N HIS A 238 21.65 -13.01 14.63
CA HIS A 238 22.71 -12.88 15.62
C HIS A 238 22.30 -12.00 16.83
N GLY A 239 21.01 -11.76 17.02
CA GLY A 239 20.46 -11.17 18.25
C GLY A 239 20.60 -9.65 18.36
N VAL A 240 20.88 -8.94 17.27
CA VAL A 240 20.84 -7.48 17.27
C VAL A 240 19.40 -7.00 17.46
N ALA A 241 19.20 -5.99 18.31
CA ALA A 241 17.89 -5.49 18.65
C ALA A 241 17.14 -4.97 17.41
N ARG A 242 15.89 -5.43 17.22
CA ARG A 242 15.02 -5.05 16.10
C ARG A 242 14.95 -3.53 15.89
N ALA A 243 14.84 -2.75 16.97
CA ALA A 243 14.76 -1.29 16.88
C ALA A 243 15.98 -0.70 16.15
N ALA A 244 17.20 -1.13 16.50
CA ALA A 244 18.41 -0.66 15.84
C ALA A 244 18.49 -1.08 14.36
N LEU A 245 17.95 -2.26 14.02
CA LEU A 245 17.90 -2.73 12.63
C LEU A 245 16.87 -1.96 11.80
N LEU A 246 15.70 -1.66 12.38
CA LEU A 246 14.69 -0.79 11.77
C LEU A 246 15.24 0.61 11.58
N ASP A 247 15.98 1.19 12.54
CA ASP A 247 16.60 2.50 12.38
C ASP A 247 17.54 2.57 11.17
N ILE A 248 18.31 1.50 10.92
CA ILE A 248 19.19 1.39 9.75
C ILE A 248 18.36 1.33 8.46
N ALA A 249 17.34 0.46 8.40
CA ALA A 249 16.47 0.32 7.24
C ALA A 249 15.71 1.63 6.94
N LEU A 250 15.18 2.29 7.96
CA LEU A 250 14.48 3.57 7.84
C LEU A 250 15.43 4.71 7.47
N GLY A 251 16.68 4.68 7.93
CA GLY A 251 17.73 5.60 7.48
C GLY A 251 17.94 5.53 5.97
N ALA A 252 18.05 4.31 5.41
CA ALA A 252 18.15 4.09 3.98
C ALA A 252 16.90 4.53 3.22
N ILE A 253 15.71 4.18 3.74
CA ILE A 253 14.44 4.63 3.17
C ILE A 253 14.36 6.15 3.15
N ARG A 254 14.79 6.87 4.20
CA ARG A 254 14.81 8.34 4.19
C ARG A 254 15.82 8.92 3.20
N ALA A 255 16.92 8.21 2.93
CA ALA A 255 17.99 8.69 2.05
C ALA A 255 17.64 8.63 0.56
N GLY A 256 16.77 7.72 0.13
CA GLY A 256 16.68 7.44 -1.31
C GLY A 256 16.38 5.98 -1.61
N ASP A 257 16.91 5.11 -0.77
CA ASP A 257 17.39 3.79 -1.16
C ASP A 257 16.41 2.69 -0.72
N ALA A 258 15.14 2.86 -1.10
CA ALA A 258 14.06 1.95 -0.74
C ALA A 258 13.81 0.93 -1.86
N SER A 259 14.69 -0.07 -2.01
CA SER A 259 14.35 -1.22 -2.87
C SER A 259 13.30 -2.14 -2.25
N TYR A 260 12.69 -2.94 -3.13
CA TYR A 260 11.85 -4.08 -2.77
C TYR A 260 12.50 -5.03 -1.75
N ALA A 261 13.83 -5.23 -1.77
CA ALA A 261 14.50 -6.14 -0.83
C ALA A 261 14.46 -5.61 0.62
N VAL A 262 14.72 -4.30 0.80
CA VAL A 262 14.63 -3.66 2.12
C VAL A 262 13.18 -3.59 2.58
N LEU A 263 12.24 -3.26 1.69
CA LEU A 263 10.81 -3.25 2.01
C LEU A 263 10.30 -4.63 2.42
N SER A 264 10.70 -5.70 1.73
CA SER A 264 10.36 -7.08 2.09
C SER A 264 10.89 -7.45 3.48
N TRP A 265 12.13 -7.06 3.79
CA TRP A 265 12.68 -7.28 5.13
C TRP A 265 11.90 -6.50 6.21
N VAL A 266 11.58 -5.21 5.95
CA VAL A 266 10.79 -4.38 6.88
C VAL A 266 9.37 -4.94 7.07
N ALA A 267 8.72 -5.39 5.99
CA ALA A 267 7.38 -5.99 6.04
C ALA A 267 7.33 -7.20 6.99
N ARG A 268 8.35 -8.07 6.91
CA ARG A 268 8.49 -9.22 7.82
C ARG A 268 8.65 -8.80 9.28
N GLN A 269 9.35 -7.70 9.55
CA GLN A 269 9.46 -7.14 10.91
C GLN A 269 8.14 -6.57 11.43
N LEU A 270 7.24 -6.19 10.52
CA LEU A 270 5.90 -5.65 10.80
C LEU A 270 4.80 -6.71 10.63
N SER A 271 5.10 -8.01 10.64
CA SER A 271 4.11 -9.09 10.45
C SER A 271 3.12 -9.26 11.61
N THR A 272 3.21 -8.47 12.69
CA THR A 272 2.33 -8.58 13.86
C THR A 272 1.72 -7.23 14.26
N ARG A 273 0.55 -7.28 14.92
CA ARG A 273 -0.12 -6.09 15.46
C ARG A 273 0.80 -5.27 16.36
N ALA A 274 1.48 -5.92 17.30
CA ALA A 274 2.36 -5.25 18.26
C ALA A 274 3.56 -4.57 17.58
N ALA A 275 4.05 -5.14 16.46
CA ALA A 275 5.09 -4.50 15.67
C ALA A 275 4.57 -3.24 14.96
N TRP A 276 3.37 -3.28 14.37
CA TRP A 276 2.73 -2.09 13.79
C TRP A 276 2.45 -1.00 14.82
N ASP A 277 1.89 -1.36 15.99
CA ASP A 277 1.61 -0.41 17.06
C ASP A 277 2.90 0.29 17.55
N ARG A 278 4.07 -0.37 17.48
CA ARG A 278 5.36 0.18 17.91
C ARG A 278 6.13 0.93 16.83
N HIS A 279 6.15 0.41 15.61
CA HIS A 279 7.07 0.86 14.54
C HIS A 279 6.36 1.29 13.25
N GLY A 280 5.06 1.03 13.13
CA GLY A 280 4.29 1.32 11.93
C GLY A 280 4.23 2.80 11.59
N LEU A 281 4.00 3.65 12.61
CA LEU A 281 3.95 5.10 12.43
C LEU A 281 5.26 5.65 11.86
N GLU A 282 6.40 5.29 12.48
CA GLU A 282 7.70 5.79 12.02
C GLU A 282 8.04 5.31 10.60
N THR A 283 7.71 4.05 10.30
CA THR A 283 7.93 3.45 8.97
C THR A 283 7.11 4.15 7.90
N LEU A 284 5.81 4.34 8.14
CA LEU A 284 4.94 5.04 7.19
C LEU A 284 5.31 6.53 7.08
N SER A 285 5.68 7.21 8.17
CA SER A 285 6.17 8.59 8.12
C SER A 285 7.42 8.72 7.25
N ALA A 286 8.36 7.79 7.35
CA ALA A 286 9.58 7.81 6.53
C ALA A 286 9.25 7.73 5.02
N LEU A 287 8.37 6.82 4.62
CA LEU A 287 7.94 6.67 3.23
C LEU A 287 7.10 7.87 2.75
N MET A 288 6.14 8.31 3.56
CA MET A 288 5.23 9.40 3.22
C MET A 288 5.95 10.75 3.09
N SER A 289 6.97 11.02 3.91
CA SER A 289 7.80 12.24 3.80
C SER A 289 8.50 12.35 2.45
N ARG A 290 8.79 11.21 1.80
CA ARG A 290 9.38 11.11 0.47
C ARG A 290 8.36 10.98 -0.65
N ARG A 291 7.06 10.97 -0.33
CA ARG A 291 5.97 10.69 -1.29
C ARG A 291 6.13 9.32 -1.98
N ALA A 292 6.73 8.35 -1.29
CA ALA A 292 6.94 6.99 -1.78
C ALA A 292 5.64 6.16 -1.68
N PHE A 293 4.59 6.59 -2.39
CA PHE A 293 3.24 6.04 -2.24
C PHE A 293 3.13 4.60 -2.74
N SER A 294 3.85 4.24 -3.81
CA SER A 294 3.94 2.86 -4.31
C SER A 294 4.49 1.92 -3.23
N GLU A 295 5.58 2.35 -2.59
CA GLU A 295 6.31 1.61 -1.57
C GLU A 295 5.48 1.45 -0.29
N VAL A 296 4.64 2.45 0.05
CA VAL A 296 3.65 2.31 1.14
C VAL A 296 2.63 1.21 0.81
N GLY A 297 2.12 1.17 -0.42
CA GLY A 297 1.20 0.12 -0.87
C GLY A 297 1.84 -1.27 -0.88
N GLU A 298 3.07 -1.37 -1.38
CA GLU A 298 3.86 -2.61 -1.39
C GLU A 298 4.14 -3.11 0.03
N LEU A 299 4.61 -2.24 0.93
CA LEU A 299 4.89 -2.58 2.32
C LEU A 299 3.68 -3.19 3.02
N VAL A 300 2.51 -2.55 2.89
CA VAL A 300 1.28 -3.05 3.53
C VAL A 300 0.82 -4.35 2.90
N THR A 301 0.94 -4.50 1.57
CA THR A 301 0.60 -5.75 0.87
C THR A 301 1.49 -6.91 1.32
N LEU A 302 2.80 -6.68 1.41
CA LEU A 302 3.76 -7.66 1.89
C LEU A 302 3.50 -8.01 3.36
N ALA A 303 3.34 -7.02 4.23
CA ALA A 303 3.08 -7.27 5.65
C ALA A 303 1.77 -8.03 5.87
N TRP A 304 0.75 -7.75 5.06
CA TRP A 304 -0.52 -8.48 5.08
C TRP A 304 -0.36 -9.94 4.64
N SER A 305 0.39 -10.18 3.56
CA SER A 305 0.68 -11.54 3.08
C SER A 305 1.47 -12.34 4.12
N GLU A 306 2.50 -11.74 4.70
CA GLU A 306 3.35 -12.34 5.75
C GLU A 306 2.54 -12.69 7.01
N ALA A 307 1.63 -11.81 7.43
CA ALA A 307 0.78 -12.06 8.59
C ALA A 307 -0.19 -13.25 8.40
N GLY A 308 -0.50 -13.59 7.14
CA GLY A 308 -1.38 -14.70 6.77
C GLY A 308 -0.64 -16.02 6.49
N GLU A 309 0.69 -16.05 6.55
CA GLU A 309 1.46 -17.26 6.28
C GLU A 309 1.05 -18.43 7.18
N GLY A 310 1.01 -19.64 6.59
CA GLY A 310 0.57 -20.85 7.27
C GLY A 310 -0.95 -21.03 7.34
N GLY A 311 -1.72 -20.31 6.51
CA GLY A 311 -3.18 -20.46 6.40
C GLY A 311 -3.95 -19.90 7.59
N LYS A 312 -3.31 -19.05 8.41
CA LYS A 312 -3.96 -18.38 9.53
C LYS A 312 -4.75 -17.19 9.02
N GLU A 313 -5.98 -17.06 9.48
CA GLU A 313 -6.77 -15.87 9.23
C GLU A 313 -6.09 -14.65 9.88
N VAL A 314 -5.77 -13.64 9.08
CA VAL A 314 -5.11 -12.42 9.57
C VAL A 314 -6.03 -11.75 10.58
N SER A 315 -5.53 -11.54 11.80
CA SER A 315 -6.36 -10.95 12.86
C SER A 315 -6.87 -9.57 12.44
N ARG A 316 -8.16 -9.30 12.66
CA ARG A 316 -8.73 -7.96 12.43
C ARG A 316 -7.95 -6.83 13.12
N GLY A 317 -7.41 -7.10 14.31
CA GLY A 317 -6.58 -6.14 15.05
C GLY A 317 -5.26 -5.78 14.38
N PHE A 318 -4.78 -6.58 13.42
CA PHE A 318 -3.61 -6.26 12.61
C PHE A 318 -3.90 -5.12 11.63
N LEU A 319 -5.00 -5.22 10.88
CA LEU A 319 -5.42 -4.18 9.93
C LEU A 319 -5.72 -2.87 10.65
N GLU A 320 -6.34 -2.95 11.82
CA GLU A 320 -6.62 -1.77 12.66
C GLU A 320 -5.32 -1.05 13.10
N ALA A 321 -4.24 -1.79 13.36
CA ALA A 321 -2.96 -1.19 13.70
C ALA A 321 -2.32 -0.49 12.49
N ILE A 322 -2.39 -1.09 11.30
CA ILE A 322 -1.96 -0.46 10.04
C ILE A 322 -2.72 0.84 9.80
N GLN A 323 -4.05 0.78 9.86
CA GLN A 323 -4.89 1.96 9.62
C GLN A 323 -4.62 3.07 10.64
N VAL A 324 -4.36 2.75 11.90
CA VAL A 324 -4.04 3.79 12.89
C VAL A 324 -2.68 4.40 12.69
N ALA A 325 -1.67 3.61 12.36
CA ALA A 325 -0.37 4.17 11.97
C ALA A 325 -0.54 5.11 10.79
N PHE A 326 -1.27 4.71 9.75
CA PHE A 326 -1.48 5.55 8.56
C PHE A 326 -2.29 6.81 8.84
N ALA A 327 -3.37 6.70 9.61
CA ALA A 327 -4.18 7.84 10.03
C ALA A 327 -3.37 8.86 10.86
N GLN A 328 -2.48 8.38 11.73
CA GLN A 328 -1.58 9.24 12.51
C GLN A 328 -0.59 9.99 11.60
N VAL A 329 -0.08 9.34 10.54
CA VAL A 329 0.74 10.03 9.53
C VAL A 329 -0.05 11.14 8.84
N LEU A 330 -1.27 10.86 8.38
CA LEU A 330 -2.13 11.85 7.72
C LEU A 330 -2.48 13.03 8.65
N LEU A 331 -2.72 12.75 9.94
CA LEU A 331 -2.91 13.80 10.94
C LEU A 331 -1.65 14.64 11.17
N GLY A 332 -0.47 14.01 11.17
CA GLY A 332 0.82 14.69 11.20
C GLY A 332 0.99 15.63 10.01
N MET A 333 0.82 15.11 8.80
CA MET A 333 0.86 15.87 7.55
C MET A 333 -0.12 17.05 7.55
N THR A 334 -1.34 16.85 8.06
CA THR A 334 -2.33 17.93 8.16
C THR A 334 -1.82 19.06 9.05
N ARG A 335 -1.25 18.74 10.22
CA ARG A 335 -0.72 19.75 11.15
C ARG A 335 0.47 20.49 10.56
N GLU A 336 1.39 19.78 9.93
CA GLU A 336 2.56 20.37 9.27
C GLU A 336 2.14 21.31 8.14
N ALA A 337 1.20 20.88 7.31
CA ALA A 337 0.66 21.70 6.22
C ALA A 337 -0.03 22.97 6.75
N LEU A 338 -0.87 22.85 7.79
CA LEU A 338 -1.50 24.02 8.41
C LEU A 338 -0.50 24.97 9.07
N ALA A 339 0.52 24.44 9.74
CA ALA A 339 1.59 25.25 10.32
C ALA A 339 2.39 26.01 9.24
N ALA A 340 2.55 25.41 8.06
CA ALA A 340 3.18 26.04 6.90
C ALA A 340 2.24 26.96 6.09
N GLY A 341 0.95 27.03 6.44
CA GLY A 341 -0.07 27.74 5.65
C GLY A 341 -0.48 27.04 4.35
N ASP A 342 -0.03 25.81 4.12
CA ASP A 342 -0.37 24.99 2.96
C ASP A 342 -1.78 24.38 3.09
N GLN A 343 -2.77 25.14 2.65
CA GLN A 343 -4.17 24.70 2.69
C GLN A 343 -4.41 23.48 1.79
N ALA A 344 -3.74 23.40 0.63
CA ALA A 344 -3.92 22.30 -0.31
C ALA A 344 -3.40 20.97 0.27
N GLY A 345 -2.20 20.98 0.86
CA GLY A 345 -1.65 19.83 1.58
C GLY A 345 -2.52 19.38 2.76
N ALA A 346 -3.07 20.34 3.52
CA ALA A 346 -4.00 20.04 4.61
C ALA A 346 -5.29 19.38 4.11
N MET A 347 -5.89 19.91 3.04
CA MET A 347 -7.10 19.35 2.43
C MET A 347 -6.86 17.95 1.85
N ALA A 348 -5.71 17.73 1.19
CA ALA A 348 -5.32 16.43 0.66
C ALA A 348 -5.21 15.38 1.77
N ALA A 349 -4.50 15.70 2.85
CA ALA A 349 -4.32 14.82 4.00
C ALA A 349 -5.65 14.52 4.72
N LEU A 350 -6.52 15.51 4.89
CA LEU A 350 -7.85 15.34 5.49
C LEU A 350 -8.81 14.55 4.61
N SER A 351 -8.76 14.73 3.29
CA SER A 351 -9.51 13.90 2.35
C SER A 351 -9.05 12.44 2.43
N ALA A 352 -7.74 12.20 2.39
CA ALA A 352 -7.20 10.84 2.53
C ALA A 352 -7.59 10.22 3.88
N LEU A 353 -7.58 11.01 4.96
CA LEU A 353 -8.03 10.56 6.27
C LEU A 353 -9.51 10.16 6.24
N ALA A 354 -10.37 10.93 5.58
CA ALA A 354 -11.78 10.60 5.43
C ALA A 354 -11.98 9.30 4.63
N CYS A 355 -11.18 9.05 3.59
CA CYS A 355 -11.19 7.78 2.86
C CYS A 355 -10.79 6.59 3.76
N LEU A 356 -9.91 6.81 4.73
CA LEU A 356 -9.45 5.73 5.59
C LEU A 356 -10.55 5.23 6.54
N ASP A 357 -11.58 6.05 6.77
CA ASP A 357 -12.60 5.87 7.80
C ASP A 357 -11.95 5.69 9.19
N PRO A 358 -11.39 6.77 9.75
CA PRO A 358 -10.42 6.69 10.82
C PRO A 358 -11.06 6.15 12.11
N PRO A 359 -10.38 5.24 12.84
CA PRO A 359 -10.96 4.64 14.02
C PRO A 359 -11.14 5.66 15.16
N SER A 360 -12.16 5.41 15.99
CA SER A 360 -12.63 6.33 17.05
C SER A 360 -11.56 6.74 18.07
N ARG A 361 -10.53 5.91 18.29
CA ARG A 361 -9.38 6.24 19.16
C ARG A 361 -8.61 7.49 18.70
N LEU A 362 -8.77 7.91 17.45
CA LEU A 362 -8.17 9.14 16.90
C LEU A 362 -9.06 10.38 17.07
N SER A 363 -10.26 10.24 17.66
CA SER A 363 -11.22 11.33 17.84
C SER A 363 -10.60 12.56 18.49
N ARG A 364 -9.80 12.39 19.56
CA ARG A 364 -9.10 13.50 20.21
C ARG A 364 -8.14 14.23 19.26
N ALA A 365 -7.34 13.48 18.51
CA ALA A 365 -6.35 14.03 17.61
C ALA A 365 -6.98 14.82 16.45
N VAL A 366 -8.15 14.38 15.97
CA VAL A 366 -8.94 15.09 14.97
C VAL A 366 -9.52 16.39 15.57
N HIS A 367 -10.12 16.35 16.76
CA HIS A 367 -10.69 17.56 17.39
C HIS A 367 -9.62 18.62 17.68
N GLU A 368 -8.39 18.21 17.98
CA GLU A 368 -7.28 19.13 18.20
C GLU A 368 -6.94 19.96 16.95
N LEU A 369 -7.27 19.48 15.74
CA LEU A 369 -7.06 20.24 14.50
C LEU A 369 -7.89 21.53 14.44
N ARG A 370 -9.06 21.58 15.09
CA ARG A 370 -9.87 22.83 15.17
C ARG A 370 -9.16 23.97 15.87
N ARG A 371 -8.17 23.66 16.70
CA ARG A 371 -7.41 24.66 17.47
C ARG A 371 -6.24 25.22 16.68
N VAL A 372 -5.92 24.65 15.52
CA VAL A 372 -4.83 25.13 14.67
C VAL A 372 -5.32 26.38 13.94
N PRO A 373 -4.68 27.55 14.16
CA PRO A 373 -5.07 28.79 13.50
C PRO A 373 -4.76 28.74 12.00
N GLY A 374 -5.47 29.56 11.21
CA GLY A 374 -5.17 29.72 9.78
C GLY A 374 -5.80 28.68 8.86
N ALA A 375 -6.71 27.83 9.36
CA ALA A 375 -7.50 26.93 8.51
C ALA A 375 -8.52 27.71 7.68
N SER A 376 -8.55 27.46 6.36
CA SER A 376 -9.59 27.95 5.47
C SER A 376 -10.95 27.31 5.79
N GLN A 377 -12.03 27.88 5.25
CA GLN A 377 -13.37 27.31 5.41
C GLN A 377 -13.44 25.86 4.90
N ASP A 378 -12.76 25.54 3.80
CA ASP A 378 -12.73 24.18 3.23
C ASP A 378 -12.03 23.19 4.14
N VAL A 379 -10.90 23.59 4.73
CA VAL A 379 -10.21 22.78 5.74
C VAL A 379 -11.13 22.53 6.94
N VAL A 380 -11.84 23.57 7.41
CA VAL A 380 -12.77 23.43 8.53
C VAL A 380 -13.90 22.44 8.22
N GLU A 381 -14.46 22.46 7.01
CA GLU A 381 -15.47 21.48 6.60
C GLU A 381 -14.89 20.06 6.54
N LEU A 382 -13.66 19.87 6.04
CA LEU A 382 -13.02 18.55 6.02
C LEU A 382 -12.64 18.06 7.42
N ILE A 383 -12.28 18.94 8.36
CA ILE A 383 -12.14 18.58 9.77
C ILE A 383 -13.50 18.11 10.30
N ALA A 384 -14.59 18.82 10.02
CA ALA A 384 -15.92 18.43 10.46
C ALA A 384 -16.39 17.07 9.89
N VAL A 385 -16.06 16.78 8.63
CA VAL A 385 -16.29 15.45 8.02
C VAL A 385 -15.57 14.37 8.83
N ASN A 386 -14.27 14.53 9.06
CA ASN A 386 -13.47 13.56 9.81
C ASN A 386 -13.95 13.41 11.27
N GLU A 387 -14.39 14.48 11.92
CA GLU A 387 -14.95 14.41 13.27
C GLU A 387 -16.26 13.62 13.34
N ARG A 388 -17.10 13.71 12.30
CA ARG A 388 -18.29 12.87 12.23
C ARG A 388 -17.93 11.43 11.96
N LEU A 389 -16.96 11.15 11.09
CA LEU A 389 -16.49 9.80 10.82
C LEU A 389 -15.96 9.13 12.11
N VAL A 390 -15.05 9.77 12.85
CA VAL A 390 -14.54 9.19 14.12
C VAL A 390 -15.61 8.99 15.21
N LYS A 391 -16.73 9.72 15.17
CA LYS A 391 -17.82 9.64 16.17
C LYS A 391 -18.94 8.67 15.77
N HIS A 392 -19.32 8.72 14.50
CA HIS A 392 -20.56 8.14 13.99
C HIS A 392 -20.32 7.12 12.89
N SER A 393 -19.10 7.04 12.34
CA SER A 393 -18.79 5.91 11.49
C SER A 393 -19.03 4.65 12.30
N HIS A 394 -19.78 3.74 11.70
CA HIS A 394 -19.63 2.34 12.00
C HIS A 394 -18.20 1.96 11.59
N ALA A 395 -17.19 2.31 12.41
CA ALA A 395 -15.80 1.86 12.31
C ALA A 395 -15.78 0.34 12.59
N ARG A 396 -16.60 -0.39 11.84
CA ARG A 396 -17.01 -1.74 12.10
C ARG A 396 -16.01 -2.70 11.53
N ASP A 397 -15.14 -2.31 10.59
CA ASP A 397 -13.99 -3.10 10.18
C ASP A 397 -12.91 -2.21 9.56
N ALA A 398 -11.71 -2.26 10.13
CA ALA A 398 -10.53 -1.83 9.40
C ALA A 398 -10.48 -2.61 8.08
N SER A 399 -10.28 -1.93 6.96
CA SER A 399 -10.34 -2.52 5.62
C SER A 399 -9.15 -2.11 4.77
N LEU A 400 -8.68 -3.05 3.95
CA LEU A 400 -7.64 -2.79 2.97
C LEU A 400 -8.15 -1.85 1.87
N GLU A 401 -9.44 -1.95 1.51
CA GLU A 401 -10.08 -1.00 0.57
C GLU A 401 -9.98 0.45 1.08
N GLY A 402 -10.26 0.69 2.37
CA GLY A 402 -10.12 2.03 2.96
C GLY A 402 -8.69 2.55 2.96
N PHE A 403 -7.72 1.67 3.24
CA PHE A 403 -6.30 2.01 3.14
C PHE A 403 -5.89 2.37 1.72
N VAL A 404 -6.22 1.53 0.74
CA VAL A 404 -5.92 1.75 -0.68
C VAL A 404 -6.58 3.03 -1.20
N ALA A 405 -7.84 3.27 -0.84
CA ALA A 405 -8.54 4.51 -1.19
C ALA A 405 -7.85 5.75 -0.63
N ALA A 406 -7.43 5.71 0.65
CA ALA A 406 -6.72 6.82 1.28
C ALA A 406 -5.34 7.05 0.65
N LEU A 407 -4.61 5.99 0.33
CA LEU A 407 -3.31 6.06 -0.36
C LEU A 407 -3.45 6.65 -1.77
N HIS A 408 -4.48 6.25 -2.52
CA HIS A 408 -4.76 6.87 -3.81
C HIS A 408 -5.17 8.32 -3.68
N ALA A 409 -6.06 8.66 -2.74
CA ALA A 409 -6.52 10.03 -2.53
C ALA A 409 -5.37 10.99 -2.21
N ILE A 410 -4.41 10.58 -1.37
CA ILE A 410 -3.24 11.39 -1.05
C ILE A 410 -2.26 11.45 -2.24
N ALA A 411 -2.00 10.33 -2.92
CA ALA A 411 -1.09 10.29 -4.06
C ALA A 411 -1.58 11.15 -5.22
N ASP A 412 -2.88 11.13 -5.49
CA ASP A 412 -3.51 11.91 -6.55
C ASP A 412 -3.48 13.42 -6.31
N ALA A 413 -3.43 13.85 -5.05
CA ALA A 413 -3.37 15.27 -4.69
C ALA A 413 -1.94 15.85 -4.73
N PHE A 414 -0.91 14.99 -4.72
CA PHE A 414 0.50 15.37 -4.78
C PHE A 414 1.17 15.16 -6.15
N ARG A 415 0.38 14.79 -7.17
CA ARG A 415 0.77 14.84 -8.59
C ARG A 415 0.67 16.27 -9.11
#